data_AF-A0A0U2ZBT8-F1
#
_entry.id   AF-A0A0U2ZBT8-F1
#
_cell.length_a   1.000
_cell.length_b   1.000
_cell.length_c   1.000
_cell.angle_alpha   90.00
_cell.angle_beta   90.00
_cell.angle_gamma   90.00
#
_symmetry.space_group_name_H-M   'P 1'
#
loop_
_entity.id
_entity.type
_entity.pdbx_description
1 polymer ?
#
loop_
_entity_poly.entity_id
_entity_poly.type
_entity_poly.pdbx_seq_one_letter_code
_entity_poly.pdbx_strand_id
1 'polypeptide(L)'
;MKLFLLITTLVISLSGCQLSPTQKNTQFVGPRKTLEPDYASLALLLQRYLTLCQNNQVVEQQKPEPYIGQIAIETFIHSYCNTVSTTRQLQAIAKIKQSQHWPEHYHLWFDTLKQQTQVLRGQKIRLHRSNAKLSQIQTQLTQTNQALLTLKQALADIEQQRLQDIPLNSPLQTPSEQP
;
A
#
# COMPACT_ATOMS: atom_id res chain seq x y z
N MET A 1 68.93 -57.40 2.13
CA MET A 1 68.92 -55.92 2.09
C MET A 1 67.52 -55.34 1.84
N LYS A 2 66.46 -55.85 2.49
CA LYS A 2 65.07 -55.32 2.40
C LYS A 2 64.32 -55.32 3.74
N LEU A 3 64.87 -55.92 4.80
CA LEU A 3 64.22 -56.00 6.13
C LEU A 3 64.60 -54.83 7.06
N PHE A 4 65.73 -54.17 6.83
CA PHE A 4 66.19 -53.04 7.66
C PHE A 4 65.49 -51.70 7.36
N LEU A 5 64.76 -51.58 6.24
CA LEU A 5 64.05 -50.35 5.86
C LEU A 5 62.62 -50.26 6.43
N LEU A 6 62.09 -51.34 7.00
CA LEU A 6 60.74 -51.37 7.60
C LEU A 6 60.74 -51.03 9.10
N ILE A 7 61.88 -51.19 9.77
CA ILE A 7 62.01 -50.89 11.22
C ILE A 7 62.24 -49.39 11.45
N THR A 8 62.88 -48.70 10.52
CA THR A 8 63.15 -47.25 10.64
C THR A 8 61.94 -46.37 10.39
N THR A 9 60.89 -46.86 9.72
CA THR A 9 59.65 -46.11 9.46
C THR A 9 58.60 -46.24 10.57
N LEU A 10 58.72 -47.25 11.46
CA LEU A 10 57.79 -47.45 12.58
C LEU A 10 58.14 -46.62 13.82
N VAL A 11 59.38 -46.13 13.95
CA VAL A 11 59.85 -45.42 15.16
C VAL A 11 59.58 -43.90 15.09
N ILE A 12 59.21 -43.36 13.92
CA ILE A 12 58.98 -41.92 13.72
C ILE A 12 57.53 -41.51 14.07
N SER A 13 56.62 -42.46 14.29
CA SER A 13 55.22 -42.19 14.66
C SER A 13 54.95 -42.11 16.18
N LEU A 14 55.98 -42.23 17.04
CA LEU A 14 55.82 -42.22 18.51
C LEU A 14 56.58 -41.12 19.26
N SER A 15 57.28 -40.23 18.57
CA SER A 15 57.95 -39.08 19.19
C SER A 15 57.21 -37.78 18.88
N GLY A 16 56.08 -37.60 19.57
CA GLY A 16 55.27 -36.39 19.48
C GLY A 16 54.76 -35.96 20.85
N CYS A 17 55.66 -35.71 21.81
CA CYS A 17 55.38 -34.87 22.99
C CYS A 17 56.68 -34.55 23.74
N GLN A 18 57.33 -33.44 23.40
CA GLN A 18 58.11 -32.69 24.39
C GLN A 18 57.83 -31.20 24.25
N LEU A 19 57.09 -30.73 25.26
CA LEU A 19 57.11 -29.42 25.93
C LEU A 19 57.26 -28.14 25.09
N SER A 20 56.21 -27.30 25.15
CA SER A 20 56.41 -25.85 25.23
C SER A 20 55.44 -25.21 26.24
N PRO A 21 55.85 -24.13 26.93
CA PRO A 21 55.35 -23.71 28.23
C PRO A 21 54.25 -22.65 28.11
N THR A 22 53.78 -22.19 29.28
CA THR A 22 52.80 -21.12 29.54
C THR A 22 51.34 -21.54 29.58
N GLN A 23 50.95 -21.87 30.81
CA GLN A 23 49.59 -21.89 31.33
C GLN A 23 48.95 -20.50 31.14
N LYS A 24 48.44 -20.22 29.94
CA LYS A 24 47.40 -19.21 29.74
C LYS A 24 46.07 -19.88 30.03
N ASN A 25 45.33 -19.29 30.96
CA ASN A 25 43.98 -19.64 31.36
C ASN A 25 43.05 -19.64 30.12
N THR A 26 42.96 -20.75 29.42
CA THR A 26 41.96 -20.94 28.35
C THR A 26 40.67 -21.34 29.05
N GLN A 27 39.82 -20.35 29.30
CA GLN A 27 38.40 -20.61 29.52
C GLN A 27 37.91 -21.57 28.45
N PHE A 28 37.31 -22.68 28.88
CA PHE A 28 36.60 -23.59 28.00
C PHE A 28 35.51 -22.82 27.25
N VAL A 29 35.78 -22.44 26.00
CA VAL A 29 34.76 -21.96 25.07
C VAL A 29 34.08 -23.23 24.53
N GLY A 30 33.13 -23.76 25.29
CA GLY A 30 32.23 -24.79 24.78
C GLY A 30 31.54 -24.31 23.49
N PRO A 31 30.97 -25.20 22.67
CA PRO A 31 30.21 -24.78 21.51
C PRO A 31 29.17 -23.74 21.97
N ARG A 32 29.35 -22.48 21.55
CA ARG A 32 28.32 -21.46 21.72
C ARG A 32 27.09 -22.08 21.09
N LYS A 33 26.04 -22.33 21.90
CA LYS A 33 24.71 -22.55 21.34
C LYS A 33 24.46 -21.37 20.42
N THR A 34 24.56 -21.59 19.12
CA THR A 34 24.00 -20.66 18.15
C THR A 34 22.53 -20.63 18.51
N LEU A 35 22.10 -19.56 19.20
CA LEU A 35 20.68 -19.31 19.42
C LEU A 35 20.08 -19.38 18.01
N GLU A 36 19.25 -20.39 17.76
CA GLU A 36 18.51 -20.40 16.52
C GLU A 36 17.67 -19.11 16.49
N PRO A 37 17.60 -18.45 15.33
CA PRO A 37 16.84 -17.21 15.23
C PRO A 37 15.38 -17.50 15.61
N ASP A 38 14.83 -16.74 16.55
CA ASP A 38 13.41 -16.79 16.86
C ASP A 38 12.60 -16.00 15.82
N TYR A 39 11.27 -16.14 15.84
CA TYR A 39 10.40 -15.21 15.12
C TYR A 39 10.43 -13.82 15.76
N ALA A 40 10.31 -12.78 14.95
CA ALA A 40 10.23 -11.42 15.47
C ALA A 40 8.95 -11.21 16.28
N SER A 41 9.05 -10.41 17.34
CA SER A 41 7.88 -9.98 18.10
C SER A 41 6.96 -9.09 17.26
N LEU A 42 5.66 -9.13 17.56
CA LEU A 42 4.68 -8.27 16.88
C LEU A 42 5.03 -6.77 17.02
N ALA A 43 5.59 -6.36 18.14
CA ALA A 43 6.03 -4.99 18.38
C ALA A 43 7.12 -4.56 17.37
N LEU A 44 8.09 -5.44 17.10
CA LEU A 44 9.15 -5.18 16.12
C LEU A 44 8.58 -5.10 14.70
N LEU A 45 7.67 -6.01 14.34
CA LEU A 45 6.99 -5.99 13.03
C LEU A 45 6.18 -4.72 12.83
N LEU A 46 5.41 -4.31 13.84
CA LEU A 46 4.61 -3.09 13.80
C LEU A 46 5.48 -1.85 13.71
N GLN A 47 6.57 -1.77 14.48
CA GLN A 47 7.51 -0.65 14.38
C GLN A 47 8.10 -0.55 12.98
N ARG A 48 8.52 -1.68 12.39
CA ARG A 48 9.04 -1.74 11.01
C ARG A 48 7.99 -1.31 9.99
N TYR A 49 6.77 -1.84 10.12
CA TYR A 49 5.64 -1.47 9.29
C TYR A 49 5.33 0.03 9.35
N LEU A 50 5.22 0.62 10.55
CA LEU A 50 4.92 2.04 10.72
C LEU A 50 6.04 2.91 10.15
N THR A 51 7.30 2.55 10.39
CA THR A 51 8.44 3.31 9.88
C THR A 51 8.43 3.36 8.35
N LEU A 52 8.18 2.23 7.68
CA LEU A 52 8.16 2.17 6.21
C LEU A 52 6.88 2.77 5.61
N CYS A 53 5.71 2.51 6.18
CA CYS A 53 4.43 2.99 5.64
C CYS A 53 4.14 4.48 5.96
N GLN A 54 4.69 5.05 7.04
CA GLN A 54 4.39 6.42 7.46
C GLN A 54 5.51 7.40 7.15
N ASN A 55 6.77 7.04 7.42
CA ASN A 55 7.87 8.00 7.39
C ASN A 55 8.57 8.08 6.02
N ASN A 56 8.23 7.23 5.04
CA ASN A 56 8.91 7.13 3.73
C ASN A 56 10.45 7.08 3.83
N GLN A 57 10.99 6.70 4.99
CA GLN A 57 12.41 6.66 5.23
C GLN A 57 12.96 5.32 4.73
N VAL A 58 14.00 5.39 3.92
CA VAL A 58 14.93 4.28 3.72
C VAL A 58 15.56 4.06 5.09
N VAL A 59 15.11 3.02 5.81
CA VAL A 59 15.62 2.72 7.14
C VAL A 59 17.10 2.39 7.00
N GLU A 60 17.99 3.33 7.36
CA GLU A 60 19.40 3.03 7.59
C GLU A 60 19.44 1.93 8.65
N GLN A 61 19.90 0.76 8.21
CA GLN A 61 19.75 -0.49 8.93
C GLN A 61 20.58 -0.45 10.21
N GLN A 62 19.97 -0.11 11.35
CA GLN A 62 20.34 -0.81 12.59
C GLN A 62 20.02 -2.28 12.32
N LYS A 63 21.08 -3.05 12.02
CA LYS A 63 21.03 -4.46 11.61
C LYS A 63 20.15 -5.20 12.61
N PRO A 64 18.88 -5.48 12.29
CA PRO A 64 18.02 -6.17 13.24
C PRO A 64 18.64 -7.55 13.48
N GLU A 65 18.50 -8.05 14.70
CA GLU A 65 18.87 -9.44 14.96
C GLU A 65 18.16 -10.34 13.94
N PRO A 66 18.87 -11.30 13.34
CA PRO A 66 18.29 -12.17 12.33
C PRO A 66 17.13 -12.95 12.96
N TYR A 67 15.97 -12.91 12.30
CA TYR A 67 14.77 -13.64 12.73
C TYR A 67 14.21 -14.48 11.58
N ILE A 68 13.45 -15.52 11.91
CA ILE A 68 12.87 -16.43 10.90
C ILE A 68 11.93 -15.65 9.98
N GLY A 69 12.15 -15.79 8.66
CA GLY A 69 11.30 -15.15 7.66
C GLY A 69 11.56 -13.65 7.47
N GLN A 70 12.66 -13.10 7.98
CA GLN A 70 13.02 -11.68 7.84
C GLN A 70 12.92 -11.17 6.40
N ILE A 71 13.53 -11.85 5.43
CA ILE A 71 13.51 -11.43 4.02
C ILE A 71 12.07 -11.37 3.49
N ALA A 72 11.25 -12.37 3.81
CA ALA A 72 9.87 -12.43 3.37
C ALA A 72 9.04 -11.29 3.97
N ILE A 73 9.23 -11.00 5.27
CA ILE A 73 8.57 -9.91 5.97
C ILE A 73 8.97 -8.54 5.43
N GLU A 74 10.28 -8.30 5.25
CA GLU A 74 10.78 -7.02 4.72
C GLU A 74 10.28 -6.79 3.29
N THR A 75 10.32 -7.84 2.46
CA THR A 75 9.77 -7.78 1.09
C THR A 75 8.27 -7.50 1.10
N PHE A 76 7.52 -8.15 2.01
CA PHE A 76 6.10 -7.93 2.18
C PHE A 76 5.79 -6.48 2.60
N ILE A 77 6.44 -5.97 3.66
CA ILE A 77 6.21 -4.61 4.17
C ILE A 77 6.55 -3.60 3.08
N HIS A 78 7.69 -3.73 2.42
CA HIS A 78 8.09 -2.84 1.34
C HIS A 78 7.07 -2.86 0.18
N SER A 79 6.64 -4.04 -0.26
CA SER A 79 5.64 -4.16 -1.34
C SER A 79 4.27 -3.62 -0.94
N TYR A 80 3.87 -3.77 0.32
CA TYR A 80 2.58 -3.34 0.83
C TYR A 80 2.53 -1.82 1.04
N CYS A 81 3.59 -1.25 1.63
CA CYS A 81 3.68 0.18 1.94
C CYS A 81 3.89 1.04 0.69
N ASN A 82 4.70 0.59 -0.28
CA ASN A 82 5.07 1.39 -1.45
C ASN A 82 4.07 1.31 -2.61
N THR A 83 2.87 0.78 -2.39
CA THR A 83 1.83 0.72 -3.42
C THR A 83 0.55 1.42 -3.01
N VAL A 84 0.02 2.27 -3.89
CA VAL A 84 -1.27 2.96 -3.69
C VAL A 84 -2.48 2.09 -4.04
N SER A 85 -2.25 0.94 -4.68
CA SER A 85 -3.28 0.02 -5.14
C SER A 85 -3.68 -0.96 -4.04
N THR A 86 -4.90 -0.82 -3.53
CA THR A 86 -5.47 -1.75 -2.54
C THR A 86 -5.54 -3.19 -3.08
N THR A 87 -5.63 -3.37 -4.40
CA THR A 87 -5.61 -4.71 -5.01
C THR A 87 -4.22 -5.35 -4.88
N ARG A 88 -3.16 -4.59 -5.15
CA ARG A 88 -1.78 -5.07 -4.99
C ARG A 88 -1.44 -5.34 -3.52
N GLN A 89 -1.93 -4.50 -2.60
CA GLN A 89 -1.81 -4.73 -1.15
C GLN A 89 -2.45 -6.05 -0.73
N LEU A 90 -3.68 -6.34 -1.17
CA LEU A 90 -4.36 -7.61 -0.88
C LEU A 90 -3.61 -8.82 -1.47
N GLN A 91 -3.03 -8.68 -2.66
CA GLN A 91 -2.20 -9.71 -3.27
C GLN A 91 -0.92 -9.95 -2.47
N ALA A 92 -0.25 -8.89 -2.00
CA ALA A 92 0.93 -9.01 -1.15
C ALA A 92 0.61 -9.75 0.16
N ILE A 93 -0.53 -9.45 0.78
CA ILE A 93 -1.00 -10.18 1.98
C ILE A 93 -1.26 -11.65 1.67
N ALA A 94 -1.92 -11.97 0.56
CA ALA A 94 -2.17 -13.36 0.19
C ALA A 94 -0.85 -14.12 -0.05
N LYS A 95 0.13 -13.49 -0.71
CA LYS A 95 1.46 -14.07 -0.96
C LYS A 95 2.22 -14.35 0.34
N ILE A 96 2.30 -13.39 1.26
CA ILE A 96 3.04 -13.60 2.52
C ILE A 96 2.38 -14.69 3.36
N LYS A 97 1.05 -14.75 3.44
CA LYS A 97 0.35 -15.82 4.19
C LYS A 97 0.63 -17.22 3.64
N GLN A 98 0.94 -17.34 2.34
CA GLN A 98 1.21 -18.61 1.67
C GLN A 98 2.70 -18.94 1.54
N SER A 99 3.60 -18.00 1.86
CA SER A 99 5.03 -18.17 1.58
C SER A 99 5.70 -19.21 2.47
N GLN A 100 5.22 -19.38 3.71
CA GLN A 100 5.74 -20.34 4.69
C GLN A 100 4.74 -20.52 5.84
N HIS A 101 5.05 -21.44 6.75
CA HIS A 101 4.34 -21.55 8.02
C HIS A 101 4.69 -20.36 8.92
N TRP A 102 3.67 -19.68 9.44
CA TRP A 102 3.84 -18.51 10.30
C TRP A 102 3.22 -18.77 11.68
N PRO A 103 3.76 -18.16 12.74
CA PRO A 103 3.10 -18.17 14.04
C PRO A 103 1.70 -17.53 13.99
N GLU A 104 0.82 -17.93 14.90
CA GLU A 104 -0.56 -17.44 14.96
C GLU A 104 -0.66 -15.91 15.04
N HIS A 105 0.22 -15.26 15.82
CA HIS A 105 0.23 -13.81 15.96
C HIS A 105 0.58 -13.08 14.64
N TYR A 106 1.36 -13.69 13.75
CA TYR A 106 1.58 -13.16 12.39
C TYR A 106 0.31 -13.28 11.55
N HIS A 107 -0.40 -14.41 11.64
CA HIS A 107 -1.68 -14.59 10.94
C HIS A 107 -2.71 -13.54 11.37
N LEU A 108 -2.83 -13.28 12.68
CA LEU A 108 -3.69 -12.22 13.21
C LEU A 108 -3.33 -10.84 12.64
N TRP A 109 -2.03 -10.55 12.56
CA TRP A 109 -1.55 -9.29 11.98
C TRP A 109 -1.89 -9.19 10.48
N PHE A 110 -1.62 -10.23 9.69
CA PHE A 110 -1.94 -10.26 8.27
C PHE A 110 -3.45 -10.13 8.00
N ASP A 111 -4.28 -10.79 8.81
CA ASP A 111 -5.74 -10.69 8.67
C ASP A 111 -6.28 -9.32 9.06
N THR A 112 -5.69 -8.68 10.07
CA THR A 112 -5.99 -7.29 10.41
C THR A 112 -5.68 -6.36 9.24
N LEU A 113 -4.49 -6.48 8.63
CA LEU A 113 -4.10 -5.70 7.45
C LEU A 113 -5.04 -5.95 6.27
N LYS A 114 -5.45 -7.21 6.06
CA LYS A 114 -6.41 -7.60 5.01
C LYS A 114 -7.76 -6.91 5.20
N GLN A 115 -8.33 -6.99 6.40
CA GLN A 115 -9.61 -6.36 6.71
C GLN A 115 -9.55 -4.85 6.49
N GLN A 116 -8.52 -4.18 7.01
CA GLN A 116 -8.34 -2.74 6.82
C GLN A 116 -8.21 -2.36 5.34
N THR A 117 -7.44 -3.12 4.57
CA THR A 117 -7.28 -2.89 3.12
C THR A 117 -8.59 -3.08 2.36
N GLN A 118 -9.40 -4.08 2.73
CA GLN A 118 -10.72 -4.32 2.13
C GLN A 118 -11.68 -3.16 2.42
N VAL A 119 -11.69 -2.65 3.65
CA VAL A 119 -12.49 -1.48 4.03
C VAL A 119 -12.07 -0.26 3.22
N LEU A 120 -10.77 0.02 3.15
CA LEU A 120 -10.22 1.14 2.38
C LEU A 120 -10.57 1.03 0.89
N ARG A 121 -10.49 -0.18 0.31
CA ARG A 121 -10.92 -0.42 -1.07
C ARG A 121 -12.40 -0.08 -1.26
N GLY A 122 -13.26 -0.53 -0.36
CA GLY A 122 -14.69 -0.23 -0.39
C GLY A 122 -14.98 1.27 -0.27
N GLN A 123 -14.21 2.00 0.55
CA GLN A 123 -14.30 3.46 0.65
C GLN A 123 -13.84 4.15 -0.64
N LYS A 124 -12.69 3.78 -1.21
CA LYS A 124 -12.19 4.32 -2.48
C LYS A 124 -13.18 4.15 -3.63
N ILE A 125 -13.79 2.97 -3.74
CA ILE A 125 -14.81 2.69 -4.76
C ILE A 125 -16.05 3.57 -4.56
N ARG A 126 -16.53 3.70 -3.31
CA ARG A 126 -17.68 4.56 -2.99
C ARG A 126 -17.40 6.03 -3.30
N LEU A 127 -16.21 6.52 -2.92
CA LEU A 127 -15.76 7.88 -3.21
C LEU A 127 -15.72 8.14 -4.72
N HIS A 128 -15.12 7.24 -5.50
CA HIS A 128 -15.08 7.38 -6.96
C HIS A 128 -16.48 7.48 -7.57
N ARG A 129 -17.42 6.61 -7.15
CA ARG A 129 -18.81 6.67 -7.61
C ARG A 129 -19.51 7.96 -7.21
N SER A 130 -19.27 8.44 -5.99
CA SER A 130 -19.82 9.72 -5.51
C SER A 130 -19.33 10.89 -6.35
N ASN A 131 -18.02 10.95 -6.64
CA ASN A 131 -17.43 12.00 -7.46
C ASN A 131 -17.95 11.98 -8.90
N ALA A 132 -18.13 10.79 -9.48
CA ALA A 132 -18.73 10.65 -10.80
C ALA A 132 -20.18 11.18 -10.83
N LYS A 133 -20.98 10.87 -9.80
CA LYS A 133 -22.34 11.42 -9.66
C LYS A 133 -22.34 12.94 -9.52
N LEU A 134 -21.44 13.49 -8.70
CA LEU A 134 -21.31 14.95 -8.54
C LEU A 134 -20.98 15.64 -9.87
N SER A 135 -20.04 15.09 -10.64
CA SER A 135 -19.70 15.60 -11.97
C SER A 135 -20.90 15.57 -12.93
N GLN A 136 -21.69 14.50 -12.89
CA GLN A 136 -22.91 14.40 -13.69
C GLN A 136 -23.95 15.46 -13.28
N ILE A 137 -24.18 15.65 -11.97
CA ILE A 137 -25.11 16.67 -11.46
C ILE A 137 -24.64 18.07 -11.85
N GLN A 138 -23.34 18.37 -11.72
CA GLN A 138 -22.75 19.63 -12.17
C GLN A 138 -23.05 19.89 -13.64
N THR A 139 -22.93 18.86 -14.49
CA THR A 139 -23.19 18.96 -15.93
C THR A 139 -24.67 19.20 -16.23
N GLN A 140 -25.59 18.56 -15.48
CA GLN A 140 -27.03 18.81 -15.62
C GLN A 140 -27.39 20.23 -15.18
N LEU A 141 -26.77 20.72 -14.10
CA LEU A 141 -27.00 22.08 -13.61
C LEU A 141 -26.55 23.13 -14.63
N THR A 142 -25.41 22.93 -15.30
CA THR A 142 -24.96 23.87 -16.33
C THR A 142 -25.86 23.84 -17.55
N GLN A 143 -26.31 22.66 -17.99
CA GLN A 143 -27.26 22.53 -19.11
C GLN A 143 -28.62 23.18 -18.81
N THR A 144 -29.16 22.95 -17.62
CA THR A 144 -30.44 23.55 -17.20
C THR A 144 -30.34 25.07 -17.07
N ASN A 145 -29.22 25.59 -16.57
CA ASN A 145 -28.98 27.03 -16.51
C ASN A 145 -28.91 27.65 -17.93
N GLN A 146 -28.24 26.99 -18.88
CA GLN A 146 -28.23 27.42 -20.28
C GLN A 146 -29.63 27.41 -20.88
N ALA A 147 -30.42 26.35 -20.66
CA ALA A 147 -31.79 26.28 -21.15
C ALA A 147 -32.68 27.39 -20.56
N LEU A 148 -32.51 27.72 -19.27
CA LEU A 148 -33.23 28.80 -18.61
C LEU A 148 -32.86 30.17 -19.20
N LEU A 149 -31.57 30.42 -19.47
CA LEU A 149 -31.13 31.64 -20.15
C LEU A 149 -31.74 31.76 -21.55
N THR A 150 -31.76 30.67 -22.31
CA THR A 150 -32.40 30.64 -23.64
C THR A 150 -33.91 30.90 -23.57
N LEU A 151 -34.61 30.27 -22.61
CA LEU A 151 -36.04 30.50 -22.40
C LEU A 151 -36.33 31.95 -21.98
N LYS A 152 -35.48 32.52 -21.13
CA LYS A 152 -35.59 33.93 -20.73
C LYS A 152 -35.41 34.87 -21.93
N GLN A 153 -34.44 34.58 -22.80
CA GLN A 153 -34.23 35.36 -24.02
C GLN A 153 -35.44 35.25 -24.95
N ALA A 154 -35.93 34.03 -25.22
CA ALA A 154 -37.09 33.82 -26.06
C ALA A 154 -38.35 34.53 -25.50
N LEU A 155 -38.52 34.55 -24.18
CA LEU A 155 -39.62 35.28 -23.54
C LEU A 155 -39.48 36.79 -23.74
N ALA A 156 -38.28 37.35 -23.58
CA ALA A 156 -38.02 38.77 -23.82
C ALA A 156 -38.28 39.15 -25.29
N ASP A 157 -37.88 38.29 -26.24
CA ASP A 157 -38.12 38.49 -27.66
C ASP A 157 -39.63 38.49 -27.97
N ILE A 158 -40.40 37.58 -27.36
CA ILE A 158 -41.87 37.53 -27.50
C ILE A 158 -42.52 38.80 -26.92
N GLU A 159 -42.10 39.26 -25.74
CA GLU A 159 -42.61 40.50 -25.16
C GLU A 159 -42.30 41.71 -26.05
N GLN A 160 -41.10 41.78 -26.61
CA GLN A 160 -40.70 42.86 -27.51
C GLN A 160 -41.50 42.83 -28.82
N GLN A 161 -41.79 41.65 -29.37
CA GLN A 161 -42.64 41.50 -30.54
C GLN A 161 -44.09 41.92 -30.24
N ARG A 162 -44.63 41.55 -29.09
CA ARG A 162 -45.96 42.00 -28.63
C ARG A 162 -46.06 43.52 -28.52
N LEU A 163 -45.01 44.18 -28.04
CA LEU A 163 -44.97 45.64 -27.93
C LEU A 163 -44.93 46.33 -29.31
N GLN A 164 -44.33 45.70 -30.32
CA GLN A 164 -44.25 46.22 -31.68
C GLN A 164 -45.53 45.95 -32.50
N ASP A 165 -46.24 44.86 -32.21
CA ASP A 165 -47.49 44.48 -32.87
C ASP A 165 -48.73 45.25 -32.35
N ILE A 166 -48.58 46.18 -31.39
CA ILE A 166 -49.64 47.14 -31.04
C ILE A 166 -49.69 48.17 -32.17
N PRO A 167 -50.74 48.19 -33.01
CA PRO A 167 -50.77 49.10 -34.14
C PRO A 167 -50.94 50.52 -33.64
N LEU A 168 -49.91 51.35 -33.86
CA LEU A 168 -50.01 52.79 -33.85
C LEU A 168 -50.81 53.25 -35.08
N ASN A 169 -52.10 52.89 -35.14
CA ASN A 169 -53.17 53.47 -35.95
C ASN A 169 -54.38 52.54 -35.95
N SER A 170 -55.27 52.74 -34.99
CA SER A 170 -56.70 52.45 -35.18
C SER A 170 -57.45 53.70 -34.75
N PRO A 171 -57.92 54.54 -35.69
CA PRO A 171 -58.85 55.60 -35.34
C PRO A 171 -60.13 54.94 -34.82
N LEU A 172 -60.48 55.30 -33.59
CA LEU A 172 -61.77 55.01 -32.99
C LEU A 172 -62.88 55.76 -33.75
N GLN A 173 -63.98 55.04 -34.03
CA GLN A 173 -65.36 55.53 -34.32
C GLN A 173 -65.62 56.08 -35.74
N THR A 174 -66.78 55.84 -36.39
CA THR A 174 -68.17 55.70 -35.93
C THR A 174 -69.01 54.77 -36.84
N PRO A 175 -70.06 54.08 -36.35
CA PRO A 175 -71.10 53.49 -37.20
C PRO A 175 -71.94 54.60 -37.83
N SER A 176 -72.05 54.61 -39.17
CA SER A 176 -72.98 55.50 -39.87
C SER A 176 -74.38 54.89 -39.77
N GLU A 177 -75.23 55.51 -38.95
CA GLU A 177 -76.68 55.33 -38.97
C GLU A 177 -77.24 56.10 -40.19
N GLN A 178 -78.06 55.47 -41.03
CA GLN A 178 -78.85 56.14 -42.08
C GLN A 178 -80.24 55.51 -42.13
N PRO A 179 -81.29 56.32 -42.41
CA PRO A 179 -81.54 56.80 -43.77
C PRO A 179 -81.17 58.27 -44.02
#